data_AF-A0A1M5AIS7-F1
#
_entry.id   AF-A0A1M5AIS7-F1
#
_cell.length_a   1.000
_cell.length_b   1.000
_cell.length_c   1.000
_cell.angle_alpha   90.00
_cell.angle_beta   90.00
_cell.angle_gamma   90.00
#
_symmetry.space_group_name_H-M   'P 1'
#
loop_
_entity.id
_entity.type
_entity.pdbx_description
1 polymer ?
#
loop_
_entity_poly.entity_id
_entity_poly.type
_entity_poly.pdbx_seq_one_letter_code
_entity_poly.pdbx_strand_id
1 'polypeptide(L)'
;MRFESKISLPDVAKDQVIIIDQDGNVITINPGEIIPPGVVILEGGNFLNHDEYTALHAKVVGPNGDKVDITDDVNQLLTSIEQGNDPTQLGETFAPAAGTTSGSSLSESATVEAVNDELIAQTDFSTQGLYRFSSLSISTTQGLALLDVFNTLTSTSTNTPDSASDALTGGTADGTNNAPVAQAATGSVTEDATITGSITATDVDLPAGQSLVFTTGSTVPGLTLNPDGTYRFDASSYDQLSEGETQVIEVP
;
A
#
# COMPACT_ATOMS: atom_id res chain seq x y z
N MET A 1 16.11 -4.41 -24.58
CA MET A 1 17.23 -3.46 -24.71
C MET A 1 18.46 -4.19 -24.24
N ARG A 2 19.47 -4.39 -25.10
CA ARG A 2 20.75 -4.95 -24.67
C ARG A 2 21.50 -3.85 -23.94
N PHE A 3 21.88 -4.09 -22.68
CA PHE A 3 22.72 -3.16 -21.93
C PHE A 3 24.15 -3.27 -22.47
N GLU A 4 24.53 -2.38 -23.39
CA GLU A 4 25.92 -2.24 -23.80
C GLU A 4 26.63 -1.28 -22.83
N SER A 5 27.15 -1.81 -21.72
CA SER A 5 28.11 -1.06 -20.90
C SER A 5 29.46 -1.05 -21.61
N LYS A 6 29.87 0.10 -22.14
CA LYS A 6 31.24 0.31 -22.63
C LYS A 6 32.20 0.42 -21.45
N ILE A 7 32.69 -0.72 -20.97
CA ILE A 7 33.83 -0.76 -20.05
C ILE A 7 35.09 -0.65 -20.90
N SER A 8 35.84 0.44 -20.74
CA SER A 8 37.17 0.56 -21.34
C SER A 8 38.15 -0.20 -20.46
N LEU A 9 38.44 -1.45 -20.82
CA LEU A 9 39.45 -2.25 -20.13
C LEU A 9 40.85 -1.71 -20.48
N PRO A 10 41.76 -1.59 -19.50
CA PRO A 10 43.17 -1.32 -19.80
C PRO A 10 43.71 -2.42 -20.73
N ASP A 11 44.66 -2.07 -21.61
CA ASP A 11 45.32 -3.00 -22.53
C ASP A 11 46.05 -4.09 -21.71
N VAL A 12 45.39 -5.23 -21.52
CA VAL A 12 45.88 -6.32 -20.68
C VAL A 12 47.01 -7.02 -21.43
N ALA A 13 48.22 -6.96 -20.87
CA ALA A 13 49.36 -7.63 -21.46
C ALA A 13 49.14 -9.16 -21.46
N LYS A 14 49.76 -9.85 -22.42
CA LYS A 14 49.82 -11.33 -22.44
C LYS A 14 50.38 -11.80 -21.09
N ASP A 15 49.59 -12.58 -20.34
CA ASP A 15 49.86 -13.12 -19.00
C ASP A 15 49.41 -12.25 -17.80
N GLN A 16 48.81 -11.08 -18.02
CA GLN A 16 48.10 -10.34 -16.97
C GLN A 16 46.66 -10.86 -16.78
N VAL A 17 46.16 -10.75 -15.56
CA VAL A 17 44.82 -11.21 -15.19
C VAL A 17 43.99 -10.02 -14.73
N ILE A 18 42.71 -10.00 -15.13
CA ILE A 18 41.75 -9.00 -14.66
C ILE A 18 41.11 -9.53 -13.38
N ILE A 19 41.08 -8.69 -12.36
CA ILE A 19 40.35 -8.94 -11.13
C ILE A 19 39.32 -7.85 -10.86
N ILE A 20 38.29 -8.18 -10.10
CA ILE A 20 37.33 -7.26 -9.51
C ILE A 20 37.50 -7.36 -7.99
N ASP A 21 37.84 -6.25 -7.35
CA ASP A 21 37.97 -6.18 -5.89
C ASP A 21 36.60 -6.19 -5.18
N GLN A 22 36.60 -6.20 -3.85
CA GLN A 22 35.38 -6.23 -3.04
C GLN A 22 34.53 -4.95 -3.16
N ASP A 23 35.14 -3.85 -3.61
CA ASP A 23 34.47 -2.57 -3.84
C ASP A 23 33.91 -2.47 -5.28
N GLY A 24 34.14 -3.49 -6.12
CA GLY A 24 33.68 -3.55 -7.51
C GLY A 24 34.61 -2.87 -8.50
N ASN A 25 35.82 -2.46 -8.10
CA ASN A 25 36.79 -1.87 -9.01
C ASN A 25 37.48 -2.95 -9.84
N VAL A 26 37.64 -2.67 -11.14
CA VAL A 26 38.37 -3.53 -12.07
C VAL A 26 39.86 -3.17 -12.02
N ILE A 27 40.70 -4.14 -11.68
CA ILE A 27 42.15 -3.98 -11.53
C ILE A 27 42.86 -5.06 -12.35
N THR A 28 44.03 -4.75 -12.90
CA THR A 28 44.89 -5.72 -13.59
C THR A 28 46.06 -6.10 -12.68
N ILE A 29 46.30 -7.40 -12.55
CA ILE A 29 47.36 -7.95 -11.70
C ILE A 29 48.45 -8.61 -12.57
N ASN A 30 49.71 -8.47 -12.14
CA ASN A 30 50.84 -9.10 -12.81
C ASN A 30 50.95 -10.60 -12.44
N PRO A 31 51.42 -11.45 -13.38
CA PRO A 31 51.58 -12.87 -13.11
C PRO A 31 52.53 -13.12 -11.93
N GLY A 32 52.06 -13.91 -10.95
CA GLY A 32 52.81 -14.27 -9.74
C GLY A 32 52.57 -13.39 -8.51
N GLU A 33 51.78 -12.32 -8.64
CA GLU A 33 51.36 -11.50 -7.52
C GLU A 33 50.27 -12.20 -6.68
N ILE A 34 50.28 -11.97 -5.37
CA ILE A 34 49.34 -12.59 -4.44
C ILE A 34 47.97 -11.92 -4.61
N ILE A 35 46.96 -12.73 -4.88
CA ILE A 35 45.57 -12.27 -5.03
C ILE A 35 44.88 -12.37 -3.67
N PRO A 36 44.34 -11.27 -3.11
CA PRO A 36 43.65 -11.29 -1.82
C PRO A 36 42.35 -12.10 -1.87
N PRO A 37 41.88 -12.65 -0.74
CA PRO A 37 40.62 -13.38 -0.68
C PRO A 37 39.40 -12.46 -0.94
N GLY A 38 38.35 -13.03 -1.51
CA GLY A 38 37.08 -12.36 -1.81
C GLY A 38 37.05 -11.56 -3.10
N VAL A 39 38.11 -11.60 -3.92
CA VAL A 39 38.12 -10.97 -5.24
C VAL A 39 37.65 -11.95 -6.32
N VAL A 40 37.08 -11.40 -7.39
CA VAL A 40 36.67 -12.16 -8.58
C VAL A 40 37.76 -12.05 -9.63
N ILE A 41 38.23 -13.18 -10.14
CA ILE A 41 39.18 -13.33 -11.22
C ILE A 41 38.40 -13.58 -12.51
N LEU A 42 38.74 -12.82 -13.56
CA LEU A 42 38.18 -13.01 -14.89
C LEU A 42 39.25 -13.62 -15.81
N GLU A 43 38.94 -14.78 -16.38
CA GLU A 43 39.82 -15.52 -17.29
C GLU A 43 39.11 -15.75 -18.63
N GLY A 44 39.85 -15.62 -19.73
CA GLY A 44 39.28 -15.74 -21.07
C GLY A 44 38.50 -14.49 -21.51
N GLY A 45 37.85 -14.58 -22.68
CA GLY A 45 37.22 -13.43 -23.34
C GLY A 45 38.17 -12.64 -24.25
N ASN A 46 37.71 -12.31 -25.45
CA ASN A 46 38.37 -11.38 -26.35
C ASN A 46 37.81 -9.98 -26.11
N PHE A 47 38.49 -9.22 -25.26
CA PHE A 47 38.08 -7.86 -24.92
C PHE A 47 38.45 -6.82 -25.99
N LEU A 48 39.20 -7.24 -27.02
CA LEU A 48 39.71 -6.36 -28.07
C LEU A 48 38.80 -6.36 -29.32
N ASN A 49 38.14 -7.48 -29.62
CA ASN A 49 37.25 -7.60 -30.77
C ASN A 49 35.79 -7.82 -30.33
N HIS A 50 34.96 -6.81 -30.53
CA HIS A 50 33.52 -6.83 -30.22
C HIS A 50 32.74 -7.91 -31.00
N ASP A 51 33.27 -8.37 -32.13
CA ASP A 51 32.60 -9.32 -33.03
C ASP A 51 32.85 -10.80 -32.68
N GLU A 52 33.74 -11.07 -31.71
CA GLU A 52 34.13 -12.43 -31.33
C GLU A 52 33.93 -12.66 -29.82
N TYR A 53 32.70 -13.03 -29.46
CA TYR A 53 32.34 -13.41 -28.09
C TYR A 53 33.00 -14.74 -27.73
N THR A 54 34.16 -14.69 -27.09
CA THR A 54 34.74 -15.85 -26.42
C THR A 54 34.13 -15.99 -25.03
N ALA A 55 33.95 -17.23 -24.57
CA ALA A 55 33.43 -17.48 -23.23
C ALA A 55 34.32 -16.82 -22.18
N LEU A 56 33.71 -16.00 -21.32
CA LEU A 56 34.34 -15.42 -20.15
C LEU A 56 34.13 -16.37 -18.98
N HIS A 57 35.21 -16.73 -18.30
CA HIS A 57 35.17 -17.58 -17.11
C HIS A 57 35.46 -16.72 -15.88
N ALA A 58 34.72 -16.98 -14.80
CA ALA A 58 34.84 -16.24 -13.55
C ALA A 58 35.20 -17.19 -12.40
N LYS A 59 36.17 -16.79 -11.58
CA LYS A 59 36.58 -17.54 -10.39
C LYS A 59 36.62 -16.61 -9.18
N VAL A 60 36.12 -17.03 -8.03
CA VAL A 60 36.26 -16.29 -6.77
C VAL A 60 37.37 -16.89 -5.91
N VAL A 61 38.15 -16.02 -5.26
CA VAL A 61 39.19 -16.46 -4.31
C VAL A 61 38.56 -16.63 -2.93
N GLY A 62 38.54 -17.85 -2.41
CA GLY A 62 38.04 -18.17 -1.08
C GLY A 62 38.98 -17.70 0.05
N PRO A 63 38.53 -17.75 1.32
CA PRO A 63 39.30 -17.27 2.48
C PRO A 63 40.67 -17.94 2.66
N ASN A 64 40.82 -19.16 2.15
CA ASN A 64 42.06 -19.94 2.23
C ASN A 64 42.97 -19.78 1.00
N GLY A 65 42.59 -18.91 0.05
CA GLY A 65 43.29 -18.75 -1.24
C GLY A 65 42.87 -19.73 -2.33
N ASP A 66 41.89 -20.61 -2.06
CA ASP A 66 41.33 -21.53 -3.04
C ASP A 66 40.58 -20.76 -4.13
N LYS A 67 40.73 -21.16 -5.39
CA LYS A 67 40.03 -20.55 -6.52
C LYS A 67 38.81 -21.39 -6.88
N VAL A 68 37.62 -20.88 -6.63
CA VAL A 68 36.34 -21.55 -6.92
C VAL A 68 35.80 -21.03 -8.25
N ASP A 69 35.46 -21.93 -9.18
CA ASP A 69 34.82 -21.57 -10.44
C ASP A 69 33.35 -21.23 -10.18
N ILE A 70 32.95 -20.02 -10.60
CA ILE A 70 31.59 -19.48 -10.46
C ILE A 70 30.99 -19.11 -11.82
N THR A 71 31.57 -19.59 -12.92
CA THR A 71 31.16 -19.21 -14.28
C THR A 71 29.68 -19.53 -14.53
N ASP A 72 29.22 -20.71 -14.12
CA ASP A 72 27.82 -21.12 -14.30
C ASP A 72 26.88 -20.29 -13.42
N ASP A 73 27.26 -20.02 -12.17
CA ASP A 73 26.48 -19.20 -11.23
C ASP A 73 26.30 -17.77 -11.76
N VAL A 74 27.37 -17.18 -12.30
CA VAL A 74 27.33 -15.85 -12.93
C VAL A 74 26.43 -15.86 -14.16
N ASN A 75 26.53 -16.87 -15.03
CA ASN A 75 25.67 -16.97 -16.22
C ASN A 75 24.19 -17.11 -15.86
N GLN A 76 23.86 -17.85 -14.80
CA GLN A 76 22.50 -17.98 -14.29
C GLN A 76 21.96 -16.64 -13.76
N LEU A 77 22.77 -15.91 -12.98
CA LEU A 77 22.41 -14.59 -12.48
C LEU A 77 22.15 -13.59 -13.62
N LEU A 78 23.05 -13.52 -14.60
CA LEU A 78 22.88 -12.62 -15.75
C LEU A 78 21.60 -12.97 -16.52
N THR A 79 21.33 -14.25 -16.75
CA THR A 79 20.11 -14.70 -17.44
C THR A 79 18.85 -14.29 -16.67
N SER A 80 18.84 -14.45 -15.33
CA SER A 80 17.71 -14.05 -14.48
C SER A 80 17.46 -12.55 -14.57
N ILE A 81 18.51 -11.74 -14.45
CA ILE A 81 18.43 -10.27 -14.51
C ILE A 81 17.94 -9.80 -15.88
N GLU A 82 18.44 -10.38 -16.97
CA GLU A 82 18.01 -10.04 -18.33
C GLU A 82 16.53 -10.36 -18.58
N GLN A 83 16.01 -11.41 -17.93
CA GLN A 83 14.61 -11.81 -18.01
C GLN A 83 13.70 -11.05 -17.03
N GLY A 84 14.27 -10.23 -16.15
CA GLY A 84 13.54 -9.54 -15.08
C GLY A 84 13.07 -10.47 -13.95
N ASN A 85 13.63 -11.68 -13.87
CA ASN A 85 13.38 -12.63 -12.78
C ASN A 85 14.25 -12.25 -11.57
N ASP A 86 13.69 -12.41 -10.37
CA ASP A 86 14.40 -12.15 -9.12
C ASP A 86 15.58 -13.13 -8.93
N PRO A 87 16.84 -12.64 -8.88
CA PRO A 87 18.02 -13.48 -8.70
C PRO A 87 18.01 -14.32 -7.43
N THR A 88 17.27 -13.89 -6.39
CA THR A 88 17.18 -14.61 -5.12
C THR A 88 16.38 -15.91 -5.24
N GLN A 89 15.61 -16.09 -6.32
CA GLN A 89 14.82 -17.29 -6.58
C GLN A 89 15.62 -18.41 -7.28
N LEU A 90 16.88 -18.17 -7.65
CA LEU A 90 17.74 -19.17 -8.30
C LEU A 90 18.20 -20.28 -7.33
N GLY A 91 18.05 -20.09 -6.02
CA GLY A 91 18.33 -21.09 -4.99
C GLY A 91 18.99 -20.50 -3.74
N GLU A 92 19.21 -21.34 -2.73
CA GLU A 92 19.78 -20.97 -1.41
C GLU A 92 21.17 -20.32 -1.51
N THR A 93 21.94 -20.61 -2.56
CA THR A 93 23.26 -20.01 -2.80
C THR A 93 23.21 -18.56 -3.27
N PHE A 94 22.07 -18.12 -3.80
CA PHE A 94 21.80 -16.75 -4.27
C PHE A 94 20.83 -15.99 -3.36
N ALA A 95 20.22 -16.69 -2.40
CA ALA A 95 19.37 -16.09 -1.39
C ALA A 95 20.20 -15.13 -0.51
N PRO A 96 19.66 -13.97 -0.11
CA PRO A 96 20.32 -13.11 0.85
C PRO A 96 20.51 -13.90 2.17
N ALA A 97 21.71 -13.87 2.74
CA ALA A 97 22.06 -14.60 3.98
C ALA A 97 21.32 -14.12 5.25
N ALA A 98 20.24 -13.34 5.09
CA ALA A 98 19.40 -12.86 6.16
C ALA A 98 18.68 -14.04 6.85
N GLY A 99 18.77 -14.11 8.18
CA GLY A 99 18.07 -15.11 9.00
C GLY A 99 18.87 -16.39 9.29
N THR A 100 20.10 -16.52 8.78
CA THR A 100 21.01 -17.61 9.16
C THR A 100 21.85 -17.23 10.39
N THR A 101 22.44 -18.21 11.09
CA THR A 101 23.30 -17.96 12.27
C THR A 101 24.59 -17.20 11.96
N SER A 102 24.97 -17.09 10.69
CA SER A 102 26.12 -16.29 10.21
C SER A 102 25.72 -14.96 9.57
N GLY A 103 24.43 -14.66 9.46
CA GLY A 103 23.92 -13.39 8.95
C GLY A 103 23.80 -12.35 10.07
N SER A 104 24.00 -11.08 9.73
CA SER A 104 23.78 -9.95 10.67
C SER A 104 22.31 -9.70 11.01
N SER A 105 21.39 -10.47 10.40
CA SER A 105 19.95 -10.36 10.63
C SER A 105 19.51 -11.27 11.76
N LEU A 106 18.59 -10.79 12.60
CA LEU A 106 17.93 -11.56 13.65
C LEU A 106 17.38 -12.89 13.10
N SER A 107 17.87 -14.02 13.61
CA SER A 107 17.48 -15.37 13.19
C SER A 107 16.29 -15.94 13.99
N GLU A 108 16.00 -15.36 15.16
CA GLU A 108 14.89 -15.75 16.02
C GLU A 108 14.19 -14.47 16.49
N SER A 109 13.22 -14.00 15.71
CA SER A 109 12.34 -12.90 16.15
C SER A 109 11.20 -13.51 16.95
N ALA A 110 11.09 -13.14 18.23
CA ALA A 110 9.83 -13.29 18.95
C ALA A 110 8.75 -12.49 18.20
N THR A 111 7.59 -13.10 17.96
CA THR A 111 6.41 -12.38 17.50
C THR A 111 5.90 -11.51 18.64
N VAL A 112 5.92 -10.19 18.46
CA VAL A 112 5.11 -9.30 19.27
C VAL A 112 3.70 -9.39 18.70
N GLU A 113 2.80 -10.08 19.40
CA GLU A 113 1.37 -9.96 19.09
C GLU A 113 0.92 -8.54 19.47
N ALA A 114 0.43 -7.79 18.48
CA ALA A 114 -0.24 -6.53 18.73
C ALA A 114 -1.51 -6.83 19.54
N VAL A 115 -1.53 -6.38 20.80
CA VAL A 115 -2.67 -6.56 21.72
C VAL A 115 -3.84 -5.61 21.42
N ASN A 116 -3.80 -4.88 20.30
CA ASN A 116 -4.83 -3.93 19.86
C ASN A 116 -5.08 -4.11 18.35
N ASP A 117 -6.27 -3.73 17.87
CA ASP A 117 -6.59 -3.73 16.43
C ASP A 117 -5.50 -3.00 15.62
N GLU A 118 -4.79 -3.77 14.80
CA GLU A 118 -3.70 -3.27 13.97
C GLU A 118 -4.27 -2.60 12.72
N LEU A 119 -4.12 -1.27 12.63
CA LEU A 119 -4.42 -0.53 11.41
C LEU A 119 -3.23 -0.64 10.45
N ILE A 120 -3.20 -1.70 9.65
CA ILE A 120 -2.22 -1.85 8.56
C ILE A 120 -2.53 -0.78 7.50
N ALA A 121 -1.62 0.17 7.27
CA ALA A 121 -1.74 1.08 6.13
C ALA A 121 -1.66 0.26 4.83
N GLN A 122 -2.76 0.20 4.08
CA GLN A 122 -2.85 -0.50 2.80
C GLN A 122 -2.50 0.47 1.67
N THR A 123 -1.45 0.16 0.90
CA THR A 123 -1.12 0.83 -0.36
C THR A 123 -1.41 -0.11 -1.52
N ASP A 124 -2.51 0.13 -2.22
CA ASP A 124 -2.87 -0.63 -3.42
C ASP A 124 -2.16 -0.05 -4.66
N PHE A 125 -1.31 -0.85 -5.30
CA PHE A 125 -0.71 -0.52 -6.60
C PHE A 125 -1.54 -1.16 -7.72
N SER A 126 -2.22 -0.33 -8.52
CA SER A 126 -2.99 -0.77 -9.69
C SER A 126 -2.35 -0.27 -10.99
N THR A 127 -1.80 -1.19 -11.79
CA THR A 127 -1.26 -0.87 -13.12
C THR A 127 -2.28 -1.25 -14.19
N GLN A 128 -3.04 -0.26 -14.68
CA GLN A 128 -4.02 -0.48 -15.75
C GLN A 128 -3.32 -0.47 -17.12
N GLY A 129 -3.51 -1.53 -17.91
CA GLY A 129 -3.03 -1.61 -19.30
C GLY A 129 -3.80 -0.69 -20.24
N LEU A 130 -3.09 0.10 -21.05
CA LEU A 130 -3.63 1.10 -21.99
C LEU A 130 -4.32 0.51 -23.24
N TYR A 131 -4.98 -0.65 -23.13
CA TYR A 131 -5.58 -1.33 -24.28
C TYR A 131 -7.01 -0.89 -24.61
N ARG A 132 -7.62 0.00 -23.83
CA ARG A 132 -9.01 0.47 -24.07
C ARG A 132 -9.13 1.64 -25.05
N PHE A 133 -8.01 2.23 -25.50
CA PHE A 133 -8.02 3.39 -26.39
C PHE A 133 -7.85 3.04 -27.87
N SER A 134 -7.52 1.79 -28.23
CA SER A 134 -7.35 1.36 -29.62
C SER A 134 -8.66 1.32 -30.43
N SER A 135 -9.82 1.33 -29.76
CA SER A 135 -11.15 1.44 -30.39
C SER A 135 -11.61 2.87 -30.62
N LEU A 136 -10.85 3.86 -30.15
CA LEU A 136 -11.11 5.28 -30.30
C LEU A 136 -9.98 5.87 -31.17
N SER A 137 -10.27 6.79 -32.11
CA SER A 137 -9.26 7.38 -33.02
C SER A 137 -8.33 8.40 -32.33
N ILE A 138 -7.92 8.13 -31.10
CA ILE A 138 -7.14 8.99 -30.21
C ILE A 138 -5.72 8.41 -30.10
N SER A 139 -4.71 9.28 -30.10
CA SER A 139 -3.31 8.84 -29.99
C SER A 139 -2.97 8.39 -28.56
N THR A 140 -1.92 7.58 -28.40
CA THR A 140 -1.42 7.15 -27.07
C THR A 140 -1.16 8.35 -26.15
N THR A 141 -0.58 9.42 -26.69
CA THR A 141 -0.30 10.66 -25.94
C THR A 141 -1.58 11.35 -25.47
N GLN A 142 -2.58 11.43 -26.32
CA GLN A 142 -3.88 12.00 -25.96
C GLN A 142 -4.60 11.13 -24.92
N GLY A 143 -4.52 9.80 -25.04
CA GLY A 143 -5.11 8.86 -24.08
C GLY A 143 -4.47 8.93 -22.70
N LEU A 144 -3.14 9.08 -22.66
CA LEU A 144 -2.38 9.29 -21.43
C LEU A 144 -2.70 10.63 -20.77
N ALA A 145 -2.82 11.71 -21.55
CA ALA A 145 -3.22 13.02 -21.03
C ALA A 145 -4.64 12.97 -20.42
N LEU A 146 -5.56 12.23 -21.05
CA LEU A 146 -6.92 12.07 -20.53
C LEU A 146 -6.95 11.22 -19.25
N LEU A 147 -6.10 10.18 -19.17
CA LEU A 147 -5.95 9.35 -17.97
C LEU A 147 -5.32 10.13 -16.81
N ASP A 148 -4.34 10.98 -17.09
CA ASP A 148 -3.71 11.85 -16.10
C ASP A 148 -4.71 12.87 -15.53
N VAL A 149 -5.52 13.49 -16.40
CA VAL A 149 -6.63 14.35 -15.98
C VAL A 149 -7.65 13.56 -15.14
N PHE A 150 -8.04 12.35 -15.58
CA PHE A 150 -8.97 11.51 -14.83
C PHE A 150 -8.44 11.11 -13.45
N ASN A 151 -7.17 10.71 -13.35
CA ASN A 151 -6.54 10.34 -12.08
C ASN A 151 -6.34 11.56 -11.17
N THR A 152 -6.00 12.72 -11.72
CA THR A 152 -5.90 13.98 -10.97
C THR A 152 -7.25 14.36 -10.37
N LEU A 153 -8.34 14.10 -11.08
CA LEU A 153 -9.70 14.35 -10.59
C LEU A 153 -10.19 13.31 -9.56
N THR A 154 -9.63 12.09 -9.55
CA THR A 154 -10.06 11.00 -8.63
C THR A 154 -9.13 10.77 -7.44
N SER A 155 -7.96 11.43 -7.38
CA SER A 155 -6.97 11.28 -6.31
C SER A 155 -7.25 12.13 -5.05
N THR A 156 -8.46 12.66 -4.85
CA THR A 156 -8.84 13.37 -3.62
C THR A 156 -9.34 12.42 -2.53
N SER A 157 -8.45 11.57 -2.02
CA SER A 157 -8.53 10.95 -0.69
C SER A 157 -7.21 10.18 -0.51
N THR A 158 -6.25 10.64 0.29
CA THR A 158 -6.19 10.20 1.70
C THR A 158 -5.14 10.93 2.55
N ASN A 159 -4.52 12.03 2.10
CA ASN A 159 -3.53 12.72 2.95
C ASN A 159 -3.50 14.23 2.71
N THR A 160 -4.07 15.02 3.62
CA THR A 160 -3.57 16.37 3.89
C THR A 160 -3.63 16.69 5.39
N PRO A 161 -2.52 17.12 5.99
CA PRO A 161 -2.53 18.30 6.81
C PRO A 161 -1.97 19.46 5.97
N ASP A 162 -2.84 20.42 5.69
CA ASP A 162 -2.59 21.85 5.52
C ASP A 162 -3.32 22.47 4.31
N SER A 163 -3.82 23.65 4.63
CA SER A 163 -4.79 24.49 3.95
C SER A 163 -4.32 24.99 2.59
N ALA A 164 -5.08 24.65 1.55
CA ALA A 164 -5.23 25.49 0.37
C ALA A 164 -6.71 25.57 0.02
N SER A 165 -7.44 26.31 0.85
CA SER A 165 -8.81 26.75 0.59
C SER A 165 -8.77 27.91 -0.42
N ASP A 166 -9.06 27.66 -1.70
CA ASP A 166 -10.02 28.49 -2.44
C ASP A 166 -10.48 27.84 -3.77
N ALA A 167 -11.80 27.78 -3.93
CA ALA A 167 -12.57 27.66 -5.18
C ALA A 167 -12.51 26.36 -6.01
N LEU A 168 -13.20 25.31 -5.54
CA LEU A 168 -14.22 24.65 -6.37
C LEU A 168 -15.37 24.11 -5.49
N THR A 169 -16.31 25.00 -5.19
CA THR A 169 -17.60 24.68 -4.58
C THR A 169 -18.46 23.92 -5.61
N GLY A 170 -18.28 22.60 -5.67
CA GLY A 170 -19.11 21.70 -6.46
C GLY A 170 -19.13 20.35 -5.76
N GLY A 171 -20.14 20.14 -4.92
CA GLY A 171 -20.22 19.02 -3.98
C GLY A 171 -19.98 17.66 -4.61
N THR A 172 -19.16 16.87 -3.93
CA THR A 172 -19.44 15.51 -3.44
C THR A 172 -18.19 15.08 -2.68
N ALA A 173 -18.14 15.49 -1.41
CA ALA A 173 -17.36 14.75 -0.43
C ALA A 173 -17.91 13.32 -0.41
N ASP A 174 -17.02 12.34 -0.48
CA ASP A 174 -17.23 10.88 -0.37
C ASP A 174 -18.57 10.33 -0.92
N GLY A 175 -18.51 9.60 -2.04
CA GLY A 175 -19.68 9.15 -2.82
C GLY A 175 -20.61 8.12 -2.16
N THR A 176 -20.71 8.07 -0.84
CA THR A 176 -21.72 7.29 -0.11
C THR A 176 -22.56 8.21 0.77
N ASN A 177 -23.82 8.44 0.39
CA ASN A 177 -24.80 9.12 1.24
C ASN A 177 -24.94 8.36 2.58
N ASN A 178 -24.48 8.97 3.67
CA ASN A 178 -24.64 8.45 5.02
C ASN A 178 -26.12 8.55 5.46
N ALA A 179 -26.57 7.60 6.29
CA ALA A 179 -27.89 7.67 6.89
C ALA A 179 -27.89 8.69 8.05
N PRO A 180 -28.99 9.41 8.29
CA PRO A 180 -29.13 10.27 9.45
C PRO A 180 -29.02 9.48 10.75
N VAL A 181 -28.38 10.07 11.76
CA VAL A 181 -28.21 9.48 13.10
C VAL A 181 -29.06 10.27 14.09
N ALA A 182 -30.06 9.61 14.69
CA ALA A 182 -30.90 10.19 15.73
C ALA A 182 -30.39 9.85 17.13
N GLN A 183 -30.52 10.80 18.07
CA GLN A 183 -30.24 10.60 19.48
C GLN A 183 -31.55 10.32 20.22
N ALA A 184 -31.59 9.20 20.96
CA ALA A 184 -32.75 8.81 21.73
C ALA A 184 -33.07 9.87 22.80
N ALA A 185 -34.32 10.34 22.80
CA ALA A 185 -34.85 11.16 23.87
C ALA A 185 -35.46 10.24 24.95
N THR A 186 -35.19 10.55 26.22
CA THR A 186 -35.79 9.85 27.35
C THR A 186 -36.55 10.84 28.23
N GLY A 187 -37.64 10.38 28.81
CA GLY A 187 -38.47 11.18 29.69
C GLY A 187 -39.23 10.28 30.65
N SER A 188 -39.63 10.83 31.79
CA SER A 188 -40.51 10.15 32.75
C SER A 188 -41.69 11.07 33.05
N VAL A 189 -42.87 10.48 33.16
CA VAL A 189 -44.12 11.17 33.45
C VAL A 189 -44.97 10.24 34.32
N THR A 190 -45.73 10.80 35.25
CA THR A 190 -46.72 10.04 36.02
C THR A 190 -47.94 9.75 35.16
N GLU A 191 -48.76 8.77 35.55
CA GLU A 191 -50.10 8.60 34.99
C GLU A 191 -50.88 9.94 35.05
N ASP A 192 -51.83 10.12 34.13
CA ASP A 192 -52.66 11.34 34.01
C ASP A 192 -51.90 12.65 33.75
N ALA A 193 -50.60 12.58 33.48
CA ALA A 193 -49.78 13.73 33.14
C ALA A 193 -49.27 13.68 31.70
N THR A 194 -48.77 14.81 31.24
CA THR A 194 -48.21 14.99 29.90
C THR A 194 -46.75 15.39 30.00
N ILE A 195 -45.93 14.86 29.11
CA ILE A 195 -44.56 15.33 28.88
C ILE A 195 -44.38 15.75 27.43
N THR A 196 -43.56 16.78 27.22
CA THR A 196 -43.13 17.24 25.89
C THR A 196 -41.61 17.23 25.83
N GLY A 197 -41.06 16.95 24.65
CA GLY A 197 -39.63 16.99 24.41
C GLY A 197 -39.31 17.11 22.92
N SER A 198 -38.05 16.92 22.57
CA SER A 198 -37.58 16.92 21.19
C SER A 198 -36.51 15.86 20.97
N ILE A 199 -36.53 15.24 19.79
CA ILE A 199 -35.51 14.33 19.29
C ILE A 199 -34.52 15.14 18.46
N THR A 200 -33.23 14.95 18.69
CA THR A 200 -32.16 15.56 17.90
C THR A 200 -31.56 14.51 16.97
N ALA A 201 -31.30 14.87 15.72
CA ALA A 201 -30.60 14.03 14.76
C ALA A 201 -29.60 14.84 13.96
N THR A 202 -28.56 14.17 13.49
CA THR A 202 -27.51 14.74 12.64
C THR A 202 -27.34 13.90 11.40
N ASP A 203 -27.14 14.55 10.27
CA ASP A 203 -26.81 13.91 9.00
C ASP A 203 -25.64 14.70 8.41
N VAL A 204 -24.52 14.01 8.21
CA VAL A 204 -23.25 14.59 7.80
C VAL A 204 -23.29 15.10 6.36
N ASP A 205 -24.18 14.53 5.53
CA ASP A 205 -24.31 14.86 4.12
C ASP A 205 -25.55 15.72 3.83
N LEU A 206 -26.26 16.17 4.87
CA LEU A 206 -27.47 16.99 4.71
C LEU A 206 -27.13 18.31 3.99
N PRO A 207 -27.73 18.58 2.81
CA PRO A 207 -27.46 19.82 2.09
C PRO A 207 -27.84 21.06 2.91
N ALA A 208 -27.05 22.12 2.81
CA ALA A 208 -27.31 23.37 3.49
C ALA A 208 -28.73 23.89 3.16
N GLY A 209 -29.50 24.23 4.19
CA GLY A 209 -30.88 24.71 4.07
C GLY A 209 -31.95 23.61 4.04
N GLN A 210 -31.56 22.33 4.06
CA GLN A 210 -32.49 21.21 4.27
C GLN A 210 -32.69 20.94 5.77
N SER A 211 -33.73 20.20 6.10
CA SER A 211 -34.04 19.77 7.47
C SER A 211 -34.40 18.29 7.49
N LEU A 212 -34.06 17.62 8.60
CA LEU A 212 -34.47 16.24 8.83
C LEU A 212 -35.97 16.20 9.17
N VAL A 213 -36.62 15.12 8.75
CA VAL A 213 -38.03 14.85 9.04
C VAL A 213 -38.10 13.63 9.93
N PHE A 214 -38.75 13.77 11.09
CA PHE A 214 -38.90 12.71 12.07
C PHE A 214 -40.23 11.99 11.86
N THR A 215 -40.17 10.66 11.82
CA THR A 215 -41.32 9.78 11.77
C THR A 215 -41.07 8.59 12.70
N THR A 216 -42.13 7.93 13.15
CA THR A 216 -42.02 6.66 13.88
C THR A 216 -42.89 5.62 13.20
N GLY A 217 -42.41 4.38 13.14
CA GLY A 217 -43.18 3.24 12.64
C GLY A 217 -44.12 2.65 13.70
N SER A 218 -44.02 3.09 14.96
CA SER A 218 -44.80 2.56 16.08
C SER A 218 -45.96 3.46 16.44
N THR A 219 -47.14 2.87 16.61
CA THR A 219 -48.32 3.56 17.12
C THR A 219 -48.37 3.39 18.63
N VAL A 220 -47.71 4.29 19.36
CA VAL A 220 -47.78 4.32 20.82
C VAL A 220 -48.99 5.15 21.27
N PRO A 221 -49.92 4.59 22.08
CA PRO A 221 -51.05 5.34 22.63
C PRO A 221 -50.59 6.61 23.37
N GLY A 222 -51.25 7.74 23.12
CA GLY A 222 -50.90 9.01 23.75
C GLY A 222 -49.64 9.70 23.21
N LEU A 223 -48.84 9.05 22.34
CA LEU A 223 -47.69 9.68 21.69
C LEU A 223 -48.09 10.42 20.43
N THR A 224 -47.68 11.68 20.33
CA THR A 224 -47.71 12.48 19.10
C THR A 224 -46.28 12.93 18.79
N LEU A 225 -45.73 12.48 17.66
CA LEU A 225 -44.44 12.92 17.13
C LEU A 225 -44.68 13.84 15.93
N ASN A 226 -44.11 15.04 16.00
CA ASN A 226 -44.16 16.01 14.91
C ASN A 226 -42.96 15.83 13.96
N PRO A 227 -43.11 16.19 12.67
CA PRO A 227 -42.03 16.12 11.68
C PRO A 227 -40.76 16.89 12.03
N ASP A 228 -40.85 17.91 12.89
CA ASP A 228 -39.73 18.72 13.37
C ASP A 228 -38.94 18.08 14.53
N GLY A 229 -39.33 16.87 14.95
CA GLY A 229 -38.71 16.13 16.04
C GLY A 229 -39.27 16.45 17.41
N THR A 230 -40.20 17.40 17.54
CA THR A 230 -40.89 17.64 18.81
C THR A 230 -41.93 16.54 19.07
N TYR A 231 -42.09 16.14 20.33
CA TYR A 231 -43.09 15.14 20.72
C TYR A 231 -43.88 15.58 21.94
N ARG A 232 -45.10 15.05 22.04
CA ARG A 232 -45.96 15.10 23.23
C ARG A 232 -46.39 13.68 23.57
N PHE A 233 -46.23 13.27 24.81
CA PHE A 233 -46.74 12.01 25.33
C PHE A 233 -47.77 12.28 26.42
N ASP A 234 -48.96 11.71 26.25
CA ASP A 234 -50.11 11.82 27.16
C ASP A 234 -50.34 10.50 27.89
N ALA A 235 -50.04 10.47 29.18
CA ALA A 235 -50.13 9.27 29.99
C ALA A 235 -51.53 9.05 30.61
N SER A 236 -52.55 9.80 30.20
CA SER A 236 -53.93 9.69 30.75
C SER A 236 -54.68 8.39 30.40
N SER A 237 -54.03 7.45 29.71
CA SER A 237 -54.62 6.15 29.37
C SER A 237 -53.88 4.99 30.03
N TYR A 238 -52.92 5.31 30.90
CA TYR A 238 -51.97 4.37 31.47
C TYR A 238 -52.30 3.96 32.91
N ASP A 239 -53.54 4.12 33.38
CA ASP A 239 -54.07 3.93 34.76
C ASP A 239 -54.01 2.48 35.32
N GLN A 240 -52.97 1.74 34.98
CA GLN A 240 -52.83 0.32 35.31
C GLN A 240 -51.68 0.04 36.28
N LEU A 241 -50.91 1.05 36.66
CA LEU A 241 -49.74 0.89 37.53
C LEU A 241 -50.14 1.01 39.00
N SER A 242 -49.58 0.14 39.83
CA SER A 242 -49.71 0.26 41.29
C SER A 242 -48.81 1.39 41.81
N GLU A 243 -49.06 1.89 43.02
CA GLU A 243 -48.20 2.92 43.65
C GLU A 243 -46.73 2.47 43.69
N GLY A 244 -45.86 3.23 43.02
CA GLY A 244 -44.42 2.97 42.92
C GLY A 244 -43.99 2.04 41.77
N GLU A 245 -44.92 1.57 40.95
CA GLU A 245 -44.65 0.77 39.74
C GLU A 245 -44.28 1.67 38.55
N THR A 246 -43.40 1.20 37.67
CA THR A 246 -42.95 1.93 36.47
C THR A 246 -43.07 1.06 35.24
N GLN A 247 -43.69 1.58 34.18
CA GLN A 247 -43.70 0.96 32.86
C GLN A 247 -42.77 1.73 31.90
N VAL A 248 -41.93 0.98 31.18
CA VAL A 248 -41.06 1.54 30.13
C VAL A 248 -41.73 1.34 28.78
N ILE A 249 -41.86 2.42 28.01
CA ILE A 249 -42.39 2.41 26.65
C ILE A 249 -41.25 2.76 25.69
N GLU A 250 -40.92 1.83 24.80
CA GLU A 250 -39.89 2.03 23.77
C GLU A 250 -40.56 2.40 22.44
N VAL A 251 -40.02 3.45 21.80
CA VAL A 251 -40.48 3.95 20.50
C VAL A 251 -39.32 3.79 19.51
N PRO A 252 -39.45 2.92 18.49
CA PRO A 252 -38.46 2.75 17.42
C PRO A 252 -38.50 3.87 16.38
#